data_AF-A0A5B2UYJ9-F1
#
_entry.id   AF-A0A5B2UYJ9-F1
#
_cell.length_a   1.000
_cell.length_b   1.000
_cell.length_c   1.000
_cell.angle_alpha   90.00
_cell.angle_beta   90.00
_cell.angle_gamma   90.00
#
_symmetry.space_group_name_H-M   'P 1'
#
loop_
_entity.id
_entity.type
_entity.pdbx_description
1 polymer ?
#
loop_
_entity_poly.entity_id
_entity_poly.type
_entity_poly.pdbx_seq_one_letter_code
_entity_poly.pdbx_strand_id
1 'polypeptide(L)'
;MSTPFKQFTSPAGQAPKDYNKLGLENQLPQFETDWNNDVTGWTEAAIIGNPWSGLYDAPRSGYYNPLVEGYGPDTPPAITWQPFPNRLWTFFYNNGTAVIPQLGGKAMTLQQVMELTDNGQITINDTLYSLYDPDKKGTLLQLPVTRCPSIDWQGKYKDFSPSGPRGWLDEYCEWSIVRDANGDMRKITFTSENPAYFLAMWRIDPNAVLGLYRDYIDPAVQLEDLYLRYTADCPTGKAGDPVIDPTTGQPAYDTVNKWNAGTACTPGQFGGAMHLTSGPNTLSAEVYLAAAATIMRPLSSSQSPQSLICCAQYGQNYRNSDPHIGFAANGVAVENRISLTNPIALYLQQPTNFSAWKGPQGQDVSQYWRITRGTAKSAVNGSDQILQAVFEVPASAGFSINDITINGQAVDYVWVIAQQLLVGLSVTATPISSTPPSSPCVQDRVNGLQPWPVQLLPLDLFYGQSPTDLPAWLAQGTRNPFALVVQGADLKTTAATARIQFSNPGVTAQVTQFLPDASAIPGQTNSGGTQGYIMTITVAPNAAPGLVTVRALNPGEADNVSAADHPWESGLALVPST
;
A
#
# COMPACT_ATOMS: atom_id res chain seq x y z
N MET A 1 34.16 0.78 -8.83
CA MET A 1 33.67 0.17 -7.58
C MET A 1 32.84 1.25 -6.90
N SER A 2 31.53 1.24 -7.09
CA SER A 2 30.61 2.07 -6.31
C SER A 2 30.79 1.72 -4.83
N THR A 3 30.71 2.72 -3.95
CA THR A 3 30.63 2.48 -2.51
C THR A 3 29.56 1.41 -2.26
N PRO A 4 29.83 0.35 -1.47
CA PRO A 4 28.82 -0.66 -1.19
C PRO A 4 27.59 0.01 -0.62
N PHE A 5 26.41 -0.34 -1.14
CA PHE A 5 25.14 0.16 -0.63
C PHE A 5 24.95 -0.37 0.80
N LYS A 6 24.76 0.53 1.78
CA LYS A 6 24.81 0.18 3.21
C LYS A 6 23.46 0.23 3.90
N GLN A 7 22.54 1.05 3.41
CA GLN A 7 21.23 1.23 4.02
C GLN A 7 20.22 1.77 3.01
N PHE A 8 18.97 1.34 3.14
CA PHE A 8 17.84 2.00 2.50
C PHE A 8 17.56 3.35 3.15
N THR A 9 17.19 4.33 2.31
CA THR A 9 16.83 5.68 2.74
C THR A 9 15.33 5.90 2.58
N SER A 10 14.74 6.76 3.41
CA SER A 10 13.33 7.15 3.31
C SER A 10 12.98 7.74 1.93
N PRO A 11 11.72 7.64 1.48
CA PRO A 11 11.23 8.22 0.23
C PRO A 11 11.72 9.66 0.02
N ALA A 12 12.25 9.97 -1.16
CA ALA A 12 12.82 11.27 -1.54
C ALA A 12 13.80 11.90 -0.52
N GLY A 13 14.42 11.09 0.35
CA GLY A 13 15.26 11.57 1.45
C GLY A 13 14.50 12.47 2.44
N GLN A 14 13.21 12.20 2.70
CA GLN A 14 12.38 13.05 3.54
C GLN A 14 12.73 13.01 5.02
N ALA A 15 13.17 11.88 5.58
CA ALA A 15 13.48 11.79 7.01
C ALA A 15 14.46 12.87 7.50
N PRO A 16 15.65 13.06 6.91
CA PRO A 16 16.54 14.14 7.35
C PRO A 16 15.90 15.54 7.30
N LYS A 17 15.03 15.81 6.31
CA LYS A 17 14.35 17.11 6.16
C LYS A 17 13.27 17.30 7.23
N ASP A 18 12.43 16.29 7.44
CA ASP A 18 11.31 16.35 8.38
C ASP A 18 11.80 16.38 9.83
N TYR A 19 12.76 15.53 10.21
CA TYR A 19 13.34 15.56 11.56
C TYR A 19 14.07 16.87 11.84
N ASN A 20 14.79 17.44 10.87
CA ASN A 20 15.39 18.77 11.04
C ASN A 20 14.35 19.88 11.18
N LYS A 21 13.29 19.86 10.35
CA LYS A 21 12.21 20.84 10.41
C LYS A 21 11.51 20.84 11.78
N LEU A 22 11.36 19.66 12.39
CA LEU A 22 10.70 19.47 13.67
C LEU A 22 11.65 19.67 14.87
N GLY A 23 12.95 19.83 14.66
CA GLY A 23 13.95 19.92 15.73
C GLY A 23 14.16 18.59 16.49
N LEU A 24 14.02 17.47 15.78
CA LEU A 24 14.07 16.10 16.30
C LEU A 24 15.26 15.31 15.72
N GLU A 25 16.34 15.97 15.31
CA GLU A 25 17.49 15.33 14.65
C GLU A 25 18.16 14.25 15.50
N ASN A 26 17.98 14.29 16.82
CA ASN A 26 18.44 13.25 17.75
C ASN A 26 17.71 11.91 17.57
N GLN A 27 16.49 11.90 17.00
CA GLN A 27 15.70 10.70 16.73
C GLN A 27 15.97 10.12 15.33
N LEU A 28 16.59 10.89 14.41
CA LEU A 28 16.83 10.48 13.03
C LEU A 28 17.64 9.17 12.90
N PRO A 29 18.72 8.92 13.68
CA PRO A 29 19.47 7.67 13.56
C PRO A 29 18.65 6.42 13.89
N GLN A 30 17.74 6.53 14.85
CA GLN A 30 16.81 5.45 15.20
C GLN A 30 15.85 5.18 14.03
N PHE A 31 15.25 6.25 13.49
CA PHE A 31 14.36 6.14 12.34
C PHE A 31 15.05 5.51 11.12
N GLU A 32 16.26 5.94 10.78
CA GLU A 32 16.99 5.38 9.63
C GLU A 32 17.32 3.90 9.82
N THR A 33 17.64 3.49 11.05
CA THR A 33 17.89 2.08 11.40
C THR A 33 16.62 1.25 11.23
N ASP A 34 15.49 1.72 11.78
CA ASP A 34 14.21 1.03 11.71
C ASP A 34 13.69 0.95 10.27
N TRP A 35 13.76 2.06 9.54
CA TRP A 35 13.39 2.12 8.12
C TRP A 35 14.20 1.14 7.28
N ASN A 36 15.52 1.07 7.51
CA ASN A 36 16.36 0.10 6.81
C ASN A 36 15.94 -1.35 7.11
N ASN A 37 15.62 -1.67 8.36
CA ASN A 37 15.17 -3.01 8.73
C ASN A 37 13.82 -3.36 8.10
N ASP A 38 12.86 -2.42 8.11
CA ASP A 38 11.53 -2.61 7.53
C ASP A 38 11.63 -2.92 6.02
N VAL A 39 12.39 -2.09 5.27
CA VAL A 39 12.59 -2.29 3.83
C VAL A 39 13.38 -3.56 3.52
N THR A 40 14.36 -3.91 4.35
CA THR A 40 15.09 -5.18 4.23
C THR A 40 14.13 -6.36 4.42
N GLY A 41 13.25 -6.29 5.42
CA GLY A 41 12.24 -7.30 5.70
C GLY A 41 11.32 -7.56 4.51
N TRP A 42 10.75 -6.50 3.93
CA TRP A 42 9.90 -6.61 2.74
C TRP A 42 10.67 -7.12 1.52
N THR A 43 11.93 -6.72 1.36
CA THR A 43 12.80 -7.20 0.27
C THR A 43 13.02 -8.71 0.38
N GLU A 44 13.36 -9.22 1.56
CA GLU A 44 13.56 -10.66 1.77
C GLU A 44 12.27 -11.46 1.62
N ALA A 45 11.16 -10.98 2.18
CA ALA A 45 9.84 -11.61 1.99
C ALA A 45 9.47 -11.69 0.50
N ALA A 46 9.72 -10.61 -0.24
CA ALA A 46 9.46 -10.55 -1.67
C ALA A 46 10.37 -11.47 -2.49
N ILE A 47 11.61 -11.77 -2.06
CA ILE A 47 12.50 -12.76 -2.72
C ILE A 47 12.01 -14.19 -2.47
N ILE A 48 11.54 -14.48 -1.25
CA ILE A 48 10.99 -15.80 -0.88
C ILE A 48 9.77 -16.14 -1.76
N GLY A 49 8.85 -15.19 -1.94
CA GLY A 49 7.59 -15.41 -2.67
C GLY A 49 6.60 -16.24 -1.86
N ASN A 50 5.71 -16.99 -2.53
CA ASN A 50 4.74 -17.86 -1.84
C ASN A 50 4.98 -19.36 -2.13
N PRO A 51 5.95 -20.00 -1.45
CA PRO A 51 6.15 -21.45 -1.51
C PRO A 51 5.17 -22.26 -0.65
N TRP A 52 4.29 -21.65 0.15
CA TRP A 52 3.44 -22.35 1.11
C TRP A 52 2.08 -22.75 0.51
N SER A 53 1.36 -21.75 -0.02
CA SER A 53 0.02 -21.95 -0.60
C SER A 53 0.01 -21.84 -2.12
N GLY A 54 1.09 -21.35 -2.73
CA GLY A 54 1.25 -21.24 -4.18
C GLY A 54 2.11 -22.35 -4.81
N LEU A 55 1.85 -22.60 -6.10
CA LEU A 55 2.76 -23.25 -7.03
C LEU A 55 3.26 -22.22 -8.04
N TYR A 56 4.54 -22.31 -8.40
CA TYR A 56 5.18 -21.46 -9.42
C TYR A 56 5.23 -19.95 -9.08
N ASP A 57 5.12 -19.57 -7.80
CA ASP A 57 5.31 -18.19 -7.32
C ASP A 57 6.59 -18.00 -6.46
N ALA A 58 7.38 -19.06 -6.32
CA ALA A 58 8.60 -19.06 -5.52
C ALA A 58 9.66 -20.03 -6.07
N PRO A 59 10.96 -19.75 -5.85
CA PRO A 59 11.49 -18.48 -5.36
C PRO A 59 11.46 -17.40 -6.46
N ARG A 60 11.45 -16.12 -6.08
CA ARG A 60 11.52 -14.98 -7.01
C ARG A 60 12.98 -14.54 -7.22
N SER A 61 13.80 -15.48 -7.69
CA SER A 61 15.27 -15.34 -7.78
C SER A 61 15.76 -14.25 -8.76
N GLY A 62 14.88 -13.73 -9.61
CA GLY A 62 15.16 -12.58 -10.46
C GLY A 62 15.18 -11.25 -9.68
N TYR A 63 14.67 -11.22 -8.45
CA TYR A 63 14.79 -10.08 -7.55
C TYR A 63 16.01 -10.23 -6.64
N TYR A 64 16.62 -9.13 -6.21
CA TYR A 64 17.81 -9.17 -5.34
C TYR A 64 17.79 -8.12 -4.23
N ASN A 65 18.53 -8.41 -3.15
CA ASN A 65 18.76 -7.47 -2.07
C ASN A 65 20.06 -6.69 -2.31
N PRO A 66 19.99 -5.36 -2.58
CA PRO A 66 21.17 -4.53 -2.83
C PRO A 66 22.05 -4.34 -1.59
N LEU A 67 21.57 -4.64 -0.37
CA LEU A 67 22.43 -4.65 0.82
C LEU A 67 23.40 -5.83 0.84
N VAL A 68 23.07 -6.92 0.14
CA VAL A 68 23.92 -8.11 0.02
C VAL A 68 24.81 -8.01 -1.21
N GLU A 69 24.23 -7.61 -2.34
CA GLU A 69 24.90 -7.70 -3.64
C GLU A 69 25.45 -6.37 -4.16
N GLY A 70 25.03 -5.25 -3.55
CA GLY A 70 25.17 -3.92 -4.13
C GLY A 70 24.15 -3.67 -5.25
N TYR A 71 23.90 -2.40 -5.56
CA TYR A 71 23.12 -2.05 -6.75
C TYR A 71 23.91 -2.31 -8.03
N GLY A 72 23.21 -2.81 -9.05
CA GLY A 72 23.73 -2.93 -10.40
C GLY A 72 24.08 -1.59 -11.05
N PRO A 73 24.78 -1.62 -12.20
CA PRO A 73 25.31 -0.41 -12.84
C PRO A 73 24.24 0.46 -13.50
N ASP A 74 23.09 -0.13 -13.85
CA ASP A 74 22.11 0.49 -14.73
C ASP A 74 20.78 0.74 -14.02
N THR A 75 20.28 1.97 -14.09
CA THR A 75 18.92 2.35 -13.67
C THR A 75 18.19 2.86 -14.90
N PRO A 76 17.34 2.04 -15.54
CA PRO A 76 16.54 2.45 -16.69
C PRO A 76 15.63 3.67 -16.39
N PRO A 77 15.01 4.27 -17.43
CA PRO A 77 13.94 5.24 -17.22
C PRO A 77 12.86 4.68 -16.27
N ALA A 78 12.29 5.57 -15.45
CA ALA A 78 11.23 5.20 -14.54
C ALA A 78 10.07 4.53 -15.28
N ILE A 79 9.47 3.52 -14.66
CA ILE A 79 8.23 2.89 -15.13
C ILE A 79 7.10 3.81 -14.69
N THR A 80 6.37 4.41 -15.64
CA THR A 80 5.37 5.45 -15.36
C THR A 80 4.00 5.15 -15.97
N TRP A 81 2.93 5.49 -15.26
CA TRP A 81 1.54 5.34 -15.72
C TRP A 81 0.66 6.51 -15.28
N GLN A 82 -0.57 6.55 -15.81
CA GLN A 82 -1.57 7.57 -15.51
C GLN A 82 -2.24 7.32 -14.14
N PRO A 83 -2.34 8.33 -13.26
CA PRO A 83 -2.84 8.18 -11.87
C PRO A 83 -4.35 8.01 -11.73
N PHE A 84 -5.11 8.06 -12.82
CA PHE A 84 -6.57 7.97 -12.69
C PHE A 84 -7.06 6.53 -12.51
N PRO A 85 -8.04 6.30 -11.63
CA PRO A 85 -8.61 4.98 -11.37
C PRO A 85 -9.16 4.27 -12.61
N ASN A 86 -8.34 3.44 -13.24
CA ASN A 86 -8.73 2.76 -14.48
C ASN A 86 -9.86 1.76 -14.26
N ARG A 87 -10.08 1.31 -13.03
CA ARG A 87 -11.18 0.42 -12.70
C ARG A 87 -12.52 1.14 -12.77
N LEU A 88 -12.59 2.41 -12.37
CA LEU A 88 -13.82 3.19 -12.55
C LEU A 88 -14.13 3.38 -14.03
N TRP A 89 -13.10 3.67 -14.83
CA TRP A 89 -13.23 3.71 -16.28
C TRP A 89 -13.68 2.37 -16.85
N THR A 90 -12.96 1.29 -16.56
CA THR A 90 -13.16 -0.04 -17.15
C THR A 90 -14.50 -0.66 -16.79
N PHE A 91 -14.92 -0.54 -15.52
CA PHE A 91 -16.12 -1.24 -15.05
C PHE A 91 -17.39 -0.39 -15.10
N PHE A 92 -17.28 0.94 -15.10
CA PHE A 92 -18.45 1.81 -15.08
C PHE A 92 -18.65 2.66 -16.35
N TYR A 93 -17.63 2.84 -17.20
CA TYR A 93 -17.76 3.59 -18.45
C TYR A 93 -17.44 2.74 -19.69
N ASN A 94 -16.20 2.28 -19.82
CA ASN A 94 -15.65 1.51 -20.93
C ASN A 94 -16.06 2.07 -22.32
N ASN A 95 -15.83 3.37 -22.54
CA ASN A 95 -16.27 4.08 -23.75
C ASN A 95 -17.78 3.95 -24.03
N GLY A 96 -18.60 3.91 -22.97
CA GLY A 96 -20.05 3.74 -23.05
C GLY A 96 -20.51 2.30 -23.29
N THR A 97 -19.62 1.32 -23.25
CA THR A 97 -19.94 -0.09 -23.55
C THR A 97 -20.00 -1.01 -22.32
N ALA A 98 -19.76 -0.46 -21.12
CA ALA A 98 -19.86 -1.24 -19.88
C ALA A 98 -21.30 -1.75 -19.66
N VAL A 99 -21.44 -3.03 -19.34
CA VAL A 99 -22.73 -3.64 -18.98
C VAL A 99 -22.76 -3.78 -17.47
N ILE A 100 -23.56 -2.94 -16.81
CA ILE A 100 -23.58 -2.82 -15.35
C ILE A 100 -24.95 -3.29 -14.85
N PRO A 101 -25.09 -4.55 -14.38
CA PRO A 101 -26.38 -5.10 -13.95
C PRO A 101 -27.08 -4.23 -12.90
N GLN A 102 -26.33 -3.68 -11.94
CA GLN A 102 -26.88 -2.82 -10.88
C GLN A 102 -27.40 -1.45 -11.36
N LEU A 103 -27.10 -1.08 -12.61
CA LEU A 103 -27.58 0.14 -13.29
C LEU A 103 -28.51 -0.20 -14.48
N GLY A 104 -29.19 -1.36 -14.43
CA GLY A 104 -30.10 -1.79 -15.49
C GLY A 104 -29.38 -2.12 -16.81
N GLY A 105 -28.12 -2.53 -16.74
CA GLY A 105 -27.31 -2.91 -17.90
C GLY A 105 -26.73 -1.73 -18.69
N LYS A 106 -26.79 -0.50 -18.17
CA LYS A 106 -26.28 0.71 -18.82
C LYS A 106 -24.94 1.12 -18.25
N ALA A 107 -24.04 1.62 -19.11
CA ALA A 107 -22.83 2.32 -18.70
C ALA A 107 -23.17 3.68 -18.08
N MET A 108 -22.31 4.16 -17.18
CA MET A 108 -22.27 5.58 -16.79
C MET A 108 -21.75 6.43 -17.96
N THR A 109 -22.06 7.72 -17.96
CA THR A 109 -21.38 8.68 -18.84
C THR A 109 -19.97 8.99 -18.32
N LEU A 110 -19.11 9.56 -19.16
CA LEU A 110 -17.79 10.01 -18.71
C LEU A 110 -17.90 11.04 -17.57
N GLN A 111 -18.86 11.97 -17.65
CA GLN A 111 -19.12 12.95 -16.61
C GLN A 111 -19.49 12.29 -15.28
N GLN A 112 -20.37 11.29 -15.31
CA GLN A 112 -20.75 10.53 -14.12
C GLN A 112 -19.55 9.79 -13.50
N VAL A 113 -18.65 9.23 -14.32
CA VAL A 113 -17.43 8.61 -13.78
C VAL A 113 -16.49 9.65 -13.17
N MET A 114 -16.32 10.83 -13.78
CA MET A 114 -15.50 11.90 -13.21
C MET A 114 -16.08 12.41 -11.87
N GLU A 115 -17.40 12.61 -11.81
CA GLU A 115 -18.11 12.97 -10.58
C GLU A 115 -17.96 11.91 -9.49
N LEU A 116 -18.11 10.63 -9.86
CA LEU A 116 -17.92 9.51 -8.95
C LEU A 116 -16.47 9.45 -8.42
N THR A 117 -15.46 9.70 -9.25
CA THR A 117 -14.06 9.70 -8.81
C THR A 117 -13.78 10.83 -7.81
N ASP A 118 -14.32 12.03 -8.04
CA ASP A 118 -14.09 13.19 -7.19
C ASP A 118 -14.82 13.11 -5.84
N ASN A 119 -15.92 12.35 -5.76
CA ASN A 119 -16.77 12.31 -4.57
C ASN A 119 -16.82 10.95 -3.86
N GLY A 120 -16.41 9.86 -4.53
CA GLY A 120 -16.59 8.49 -4.03
C GLY A 120 -18.04 7.98 -4.07
N GLN A 121 -18.98 8.82 -4.46
CA GLN A 121 -20.40 8.54 -4.53
C GLN A 121 -21.07 9.35 -5.65
N ILE A 122 -22.21 8.88 -6.14
CA ILE A 122 -23.01 9.53 -7.18
C ILE A 122 -24.49 9.17 -7.05
N THR A 123 -25.39 10.10 -7.37
CA THR A 123 -26.83 9.82 -7.44
C THR A 123 -27.26 9.59 -8.89
N ILE A 124 -27.85 8.44 -9.19
CA ILE A 124 -28.37 8.10 -10.52
C ILE A 124 -29.81 7.61 -10.35
N ASN A 125 -30.76 8.25 -11.03
CA ASN A 125 -32.20 7.94 -10.94
C ASN A 125 -32.68 7.84 -9.48
N ASP A 126 -32.43 8.89 -8.70
CA ASP A 126 -32.79 9.02 -7.27
C ASP A 126 -32.16 7.96 -6.33
N THR A 127 -31.19 7.18 -6.82
CA THR A 127 -30.46 6.19 -6.03
C THR A 127 -29.03 6.67 -5.78
N LEU A 128 -28.63 6.77 -4.51
CA LEU A 128 -27.25 7.05 -4.11
C LEU A 128 -26.41 5.77 -4.22
N TYR A 129 -25.41 5.81 -5.09
CA TYR A 129 -24.40 4.77 -5.24
C TYR A 129 -23.08 5.24 -4.64
N SER A 130 -22.37 4.33 -3.96
CA SER A 130 -21.10 4.65 -3.29
C SER A 130 -20.04 3.58 -3.58
N LEU A 131 -18.77 4.00 -3.60
CA LEU A 131 -17.61 3.11 -3.70
C LEU A 131 -17.14 2.62 -2.33
N TYR A 132 -17.49 3.36 -1.28
CA TYR A 132 -17.27 3.04 0.12
C TYR A 132 -18.43 3.63 0.95
N ASP A 133 -19.05 2.81 1.80
CA ASP A 133 -20.26 3.18 2.54
C ASP A 133 -20.24 2.62 3.97
N PRO A 134 -19.37 3.15 4.85
CA PRO A 134 -19.25 2.68 6.22
C PRO A 134 -20.54 2.90 7.02
N ASP A 135 -21.31 3.93 6.66
CA ASP A 135 -22.56 4.31 7.32
C ASP A 135 -23.80 3.59 6.77
N LYS A 136 -23.65 2.77 5.72
CA LYS A 136 -24.74 2.04 5.06
C LYS A 136 -25.88 2.96 4.58
N LYS A 137 -25.52 4.15 4.06
CA LYS A 137 -26.46 5.18 3.59
C LYS A 137 -26.87 5.01 2.13
N GLY A 138 -26.08 4.29 1.34
CA GLY A 138 -26.25 4.15 -0.10
C GLY A 138 -26.22 2.69 -0.57
N THR A 139 -26.15 2.51 -1.89
CA THR A 139 -25.92 1.21 -2.52
C THR A 139 -24.45 1.11 -2.90
N LEU A 140 -23.74 0.13 -2.33
CA LEU A 140 -22.36 -0.14 -2.74
C LEU A 140 -22.32 -0.61 -4.19
N LEU A 141 -21.52 0.06 -5.01
CA LEU A 141 -21.23 -0.40 -6.36
C LEU A 141 -20.48 -1.72 -6.30
N GLN A 142 -20.77 -2.62 -7.23
CA GLN A 142 -20.14 -3.92 -7.32
C GLN A 142 -19.34 -4.08 -8.60
N LEU A 143 -18.38 -5.00 -8.58
CA LEU A 143 -17.49 -5.36 -9.68
C LEU A 143 -17.59 -6.87 -9.99
N PRO A 144 -17.37 -7.29 -11.25
CA PRO A 144 -17.26 -8.70 -11.59
C PRO A 144 -16.18 -9.41 -10.76
N VAL A 145 -16.48 -10.63 -10.31
CA VAL A 145 -15.55 -11.49 -9.58
C VAL A 145 -14.53 -12.11 -10.53
N THR A 146 -14.99 -12.69 -11.64
CA THR A 146 -14.13 -13.32 -12.64
C THR A 146 -13.65 -12.29 -13.66
N ARG A 147 -12.32 -12.10 -13.70
CA ARG A 147 -11.64 -11.06 -14.50
C ARG A 147 -10.60 -11.62 -15.46
N CYS A 148 -10.25 -12.91 -15.31
CA CYS A 148 -9.26 -13.60 -16.11
C CYS A 148 -9.84 -14.89 -16.71
N PRO A 149 -9.47 -15.26 -17.96
CA PRO A 149 -8.63 -14.49 -18.88
C PRO A 149 -9.34 -13.24 -19.45
N SER A 150 -10.64 -13.14 -19.24
CA SER A 150 -11.47 -11.99 -19.59
C SER A 150 -12.51 -11.73 -18.50
N ILE A 151 -13.10 -10.54 -18.49
CA ILE A 151 -14.21 -10.19 -17.60
C ILE A 151 -15.43 -11.06 -17.94
N ASP A 152 -16.00 -11.70 -16.91
CA ASP A 152 -17.31 -12.34 -17.00
C ASP A 152 -18.39 -11.36 -16.54
N TRP A 153 -18.96 -10.62 -17.50
CA TRP A 153 -20.03 -9.64 -17.25
C TRP A 153 -21.36 -10.27 -16.83
N GLN A 154 -21.53 -11.59 -17.02
CA GLN A 154 -22.74 -12.32 -16.64
C GLN A 154 -22.53 -13.14 -15.36
N GLY A 155 -21.31 -13.15 -14.84
CA GLY A 155 -20.92 -13.89 -13.67
C GLY A 155 -21.31 -13.24 -12.35
N LYS A 156 -20.65 -13.66 -11.28
CA LYS A 156 -20.86 -13.13 -9.94
C LYS A 156 -20.25 -11.74 -9.80
N TYR A 157 -20.92 -10.90 -9.03
CA TYR A 157 -20.44 -9.58 -8.63
C TYR A 157 -20.15 -9.57 -7.12
N LYS A 158 -19.21 -8.71 -6.71
CA LYS A 158 -18.92 -8.43 -5.30
C LYS A 158 -18.70 -6.93 -5.12
N ASP A 159 -18.89 -6.45 -3.90
CA ASP A 159 -18.70 -5.04 -3.56
C ASP A 159 -17.36 -4.48 -4.05
N PHE A 160 -17.37 -3.20 -4.42
CA PHE A 160 -16.20 -2.51 -4.91
C PHE A 160 -15.06 -2.65 -3.91
N SER A 161 -13.87 -2.91 -4.44
CA SER A 161 -12.64 -3.00 -3.67
C SER A 161 -11.53 -2.34 -4.49
N PRO A 162 -10.48 -1.76 -3.88
CA PRO A 162 -10.26 -1.66 -2.44
C PRO A 162 -11.34 -0.85 -1.72
N SER A 163 -11.69 -1.28 -0.52
CA SER A 163 -12.56 -0.51 0.37
C SER A 163 -11.75 0.61 1.04
N GLY A 164 -12.45 1.51 1.73
CA GLY A 164 -11.85 2.59 2.50
C GLY A 164 -12.12 3.97 1.90
N PRO A 165 -11.77 5.02 2.65
CA PRO A 165 -12.22 6.39 2.37
C PRO A 165 -11.64 7.00 1.10
N ARG A 166 -10.57 6.43 0.54
CA ARG A 166 -10.11 6.67 -0.85
C ARG A 166 -9.75 5.37 -1.57
N GLY A 167 -10.42 4.27 -1.21
CA GLY A 167 -10.12 2.93 -1.75
C GLY A 167 -10.15 2.86 -3.27
N TRP A 168 -10.96 3.68 -3.93
CA TRP A 168 -11.06 3.76 -5.38
C TRP A 168 -9.97 4.60 -6.06
N LEU A 169 -9.18 5.37 -5.31
CA LEU A 169 -8.00 6.06 -5.81
C LEU A 169 -6.78 5.13 -5.75
N ASP A 170 -6.96 3.91 -6.28
CA ASP A 170 -6.02 2.80 -6.18
C ASP A 170 -4.93 2.84 -7.26
N GLU A 171 -4.46 4.01 -7.70
CA GLU A 171 -3.40 4.11 -8.74
C GLU A 171 -2.15 4.82 -8.22
N TYR A 172 -1.91 4.70 -6.91
CA TYR A 172 -0.78 5.31 -6.19
C TYR A 172 -0.71 6.85 -6.34
N CYS A 173 -1.88 7.47 -6.50
CA CYS A 173 -2.10 8.90 -6.44
C CYS A 173 -3.48 9.14 -5.85
N GLU A 174 -3.51 9.71 -4.65
CA GLU A 174 -4.73 10.08 -3.95
C GLU A 174 -4.82 11.59 -3.84
N TRP A 175 -6.04 12.13 -3.75
CA TRP A 175 -6.22 13.56 -3.62
C TRP A 175 -7.30 13.97 -2.63
N SER A 176 -7.18 15.21 -2.18
CA SER A 176 -8.21 15.93 -1.42
C SER A 176 -8.51 17.28 -2.06
N ILE A 177 -9.74 17.75 -1.90
CA ILE A 177 -10.33 18.88 -2.60
C ILE A 177 -10.96 19.80 -1.56
N VAL A 178 -10.51 21.05 -1.53
CA VAL A 178 -11.19 22.13 -0.82
C VAL A 178 -12.08 22.85 -1.82
N ARG A 179 -13.37 22.95 -1.50
CA ARG A 179 -14.35 23.74 -2.26
C ARG A 179 -14.76 24.98 -1.48
N ASP A 180 -15.10 26.06 -2.17
CA ASP A 180 -15.72 27.22 -1.52
C ASP A 180 -17.23 27.03 -1.33
N ALA A 181 -17.90 28.07 -0.81
CA ALA A 181 -19.33 28.04 -0.52
C ALA A 181 -20.23 27.85 -1.75
N ASN A 182 -19.73 28.12 -2.96
CA ASN A 182 -20.46 27.89 -4.21
C ASN A 182 -20.27 26.46 -4.74
N GLY A 183 -19.37 25.68 -4.12
CA GLY A 183 -18.98 24.35 -4.59
C GLY A 183 -17.79 24.35 -5.54
N ASP A 184 -17.19 25.52 -5.82
CA ASP A 184 -16.06 25.64 -6.74
C ASP A 184 -14.76 25.19 -6.08
N MET A 185 -13.92 24.46 -6.81
CA MET A 185 -12.64 23.96 -6.33
C MET A 185 -11.64 25.11 -6.12
N ARG A 186 -11.00 25.11 -4.95
CA ARG A 186 -10.01 26.12 -4.55
C ARG A 186 -8.61 25.55 -4.41
N LYS A 187 -8.51 24.34 -3.86
CA LYS A 187 -7.24 23.66 -3.59
C LYS A 187 -7.42 22.18 -3.85
N ILE A 188 -6.46 21.59 -4.56
CA ILE A 188 -6.33 20.15 -4.70
C ILE A 188 -4.94 19.76 -4.16
N THR A 189 -4.90 18.85 -3.20
CA THR A 189 -3.65 18.24 -2.72
C THR A 189 -3.58 16.82 -3.26
N PHE A 190 -2.53 16.50 -4.01
CA PHE A 190 -2.19 15.16 -4.48
C PHE A 190 -1.10 14.55 -3.60
N THR A 191 -1.19 13.26 -3.27
CA THR A 191 -0.15 12.51 -2.57
C THR A 191 0.09 11.14 -3.21
N SER A 192 1.35 10.72 -3.25
CA SER A 192 1.80 9.36 -3.55
C SER A 192 2.62 8.75 -2.40
N GLU A 193 2.68 9.41 -1.25
CA GLU A 193 3.51 8.98 -0.12
C GLU A 193 2.87 7.78 0.58
N ASN A 194 3.64 6.72 0.83
CA ASN A 194 3.13 5.52 1.48
C ASN A 194 2.90 5.74 3.00
N PRO A 195 1.90 5.07 3.60
CA PRO A 195 1.63 5.16 5.04
C PRO A 195 2.78 4.64 5.91
N ALA A 196 3.62 3.74 5.38
CA ALA A 196 4.74 3.14 6.09
C ALA A 196 5.72 4.16 6.69
N TYR A 197 5.97 5.29 6.00
CA TYR A 197 6.83 6.37 6.51
C TYR A 197 6.29 6.95 7.83
N PHE A 198 4.98 7.20 7.86
CA PHE A 198 4.29 7.78 9.01
C PHE A 198 4.12 6.75 10.13
N LEU A 199 3.86 5.48 9.80
CA LEU A 199 3.84 4.40 10.78
C LEU A 199 5.20 4.24 11.47
N ALA A 200 6.30 4.28 10.71
CA ALA A 200 7.66 4.15 11.25
C ALA A 200 8.02 5.36 12.14
N MET A 201 7.66 6.58 11.71
CA MET A 201 7.85 7.79 12.52
C MET A 201 6.98 7.77 13.79
N TRP A 202 5.72 7.33 13.69
CA TRP A 202 4.79 7.26 14.82
C TRP A 202 5.25 6.28 15.90
N ARG A 203 5.85 5.15 15.50
CA ARG A 203 6.42 4.16 16.44
C ARG A 203 7.48 4.79 17.36
N ILE A 204 8.19 5.82 16.89
CA ILE A 204 9.23 6.53 17.64
C ILE A 204 8.62 7.71 18.41
N ASP A 205 7.90 8.61 17.73
CA ASP A 205 7.34 9.81 18.34
C ASP A 205 6.03 10.24 17.64
N PRO A 206 4.86 10.00 18.25
CA PRO A 206 3.57 10.46 17.74
C PRO A 206 3.50 11.99 17.50
N ASN A 207 4.26 12.79 18.25
CA ASN A 207 4.27 14.26 18.06
C ASN A 207 4.99 14.67 16.78
N ALA A 208 5.93 13.87 16.28
CA ALA A 208 6.59 14.14 15.01
C ALA A 208 5.57 14.09 13.86
N VAL A 209 4.73 13.04 13.83
CA VAL A 209 3.65 12.90 12.86
C VAL A 209 2.62 14.03 13.00
N LEU A 210 2.23 14.38 14.24
CA LEU A 210 1.36 15.53 14.49
C LEU A 210 1.94 16.83 13.90
N GLY A 211 3.24 17.07 14.06
CA GLY A 211 3.94 18.21 13.49
C GLY A 211 3.80 18.27 11.96
N LEU A 212 3.99 17.13 11.28
CA LEU A 212 3.80 17.04 9.83
C LEU A 212 2.34 17.32 9.43
N TYR A 213 1.36 16.79 10.17
CA TYR A 213 -0.06 17.08 9.91
C TYR A 213 -0.39 18.57 10.06
N ARG A 214 0.13 19.23 11.08
CA ARG A 214 -0.07 20.67 11.28
C ARG A 214 0.54 21.52 10.18
N ASP A 215 1.68 21.08 9.65
CA ASP A 215 2.40 21.81 8.61
C ASP A 215 1.80 21.63 7.20
N TYR A 216 1.43 20.40 6.85
CA TYR A 216 1.06 20.05 5.47
C TYR A 216 -0.44 19.91 5.25
N ILE A 217 -1.22 19.65 6.31
CA ILE A 217 -2.68 19.45 6.23
C ILE A 217 -3.42 20.62 6.84
N ASP A 218 -3.38 20.75 8.17
CA ASP A 218 -4.13 21.78 8.89
C ASP A 218 -3.58 22.02 10.31
N PRO A 219 -3.33 23.27 10.73
CA PRO A 219 -2.83 23.57 12.08
C PRO A 219 -3.81 23.18 13.21
N ALA A 220 -5.09 22.95 12.91
CA ALA A 220 -6.10 22.54 13.89
C ALA A 220 -5.98 21.07 14.33
N VAL A 221 -5.16 20.26 13.65
CA VAL A 221 -4.98 18.84 13.99
C VAL A 221 -4.54 18.68 15.44
N GLN A 222 -5.22 17.80 16.17
CA GLN A 222 -4.82 17.37 17.52
C GLN A 222 -4.26 15.95 17.50
N LEU A 223 -3.46 15.61 18.50
CA LEU A 223 -2.81 14.29 18.55
C LEU A 223 -3.85 13.16 18.59
N GLU A 224 -4.91 13.35 19.37
CA GLU A 224 -5.98 12.38 19.59
C GLU A 224 -6.86 12.14 18.34
N ASP A 225 -6.79 13.05 17.37
CA ASP A 225 -7.43 12.89 16.07
C ASP A 225 -6.74 11.81 15.22
N LEU A 226 -5.47 11.51 15.52
CA LEU A 226 -4.63 10.58 14.78
C LEU A 226 -4.61 9.16 15.39
N TYR A 227 -5.35 8.96 16.49
CA TYR A 227 -5.40 7.67 17.18
C TYR A 227 -6.31 6.67 16.47
N LEU A 228 -5.77 5.47 16.25
CA LEU A 228 -6.59 4.31 15.93
C LEU A 228 -7.50 3.99 17.10
N ARG A 229 -8.77 3.73 16.81
CA ARG A 229 -9.79 3.41 17.80
C ARG A 229 -10.49 2.13 17.43
N TYR A 230 -10.86 1.35 18.44
CA TYR A 230 -11.67 0.16 18.21
C TYR A 230 -13.01 0.53 17.57
N THR A 231 -13.40 -0.21 16.53
CA THR A 231 -14.68 -0.01 15.83
C THR A 231 -15.81 -0.83 16.45
N ALA A 232 -15.48 -1.80 17.30
CA ALA A 232 -16.40 -2.66 18.03
C ALA A 232 -15.80 -3.03 19.38
N ASP A 233 -16.63 -3.54 20.30
CA ASP A 233 -16.12 -4.17 21.51
C ASP A 233 -15.35 -5.44 21.15
N CYS A 234 -14.10 -5.52 21.55
CA CYS A 234 -13.16 -6.60 21.27
C CYS A 234 -12.54 -7.12 22.58
N PRO A 235 -11.83 -8.27 22.56
CA PRO A 235 -11.18 -8.81 23.76
C PRO A 235 -10.16 -7.87 24.42
N THR A 236 -9.54 -6.96 23.66
CA THR A 236 -8.49 -6.04 24.14
C THR A 236 -8.95 -4.60 24.33
N GLY A 237 -10.19 -4.24 23.94
CA GLY A 237 -10.68 -2.87 24.10
C GLY A 237 -12.14 -2.69 23.68
N LYS A 238 -12.70 -1.50 23.92
CA LYS A 238 -14.10 -1.18 23.62
C LYS A 238 -14.23 -0.21 22.48
N ALA A 239 -15.38 -0.24 21.79
CA ALA A 239 -15.65 0.68 20.69
C ALA A 239 -15.41 2.14 21.10
N GLY A 240 -14.58 2.85 20.32
CA GLY A 240 -14.20 4.26 20.56
C GLY A 240 -12.95 4.47 21.41
N ASP A 241 -12.50 3.47 22.18
CA ASP A 241 -11.26 3.57 22.96
C ASP A 241 -10.04 3.61 22.02
N PRO A 242 -8.99 4.39 22.34
CA PRO A 242 -7.71 4.30 21.64
C PRO A 242 -7.14 2.88 21.72
N VAL A 243 -6.69 2.36 20.58
CA VAL A 243 -5.91 1.13 20.53
C VAL A 243 -4.51 1.44 21.03
N ILE A 244 -4.02 0.75 22.05
CA ILE A 244 -2.66 0.94 22.58
C ILE A 244 -1.75 -0.14 22.02
N ASP A 245 -0.63 0.24 21.41
CA ASP A 245 0.40 -0.72 21.01
C ASP A 245 1.17 -1.16 22.26
N PRO A 246 1.08 -2.44 22.70
CA PRO A 246 1.75 -2.89 23.91
C PRO A 246 3.28 -2.95 23.77
N THR A 247 3.82 -2.82 22.56
CA THR A 247 5.28 -2.80 22.33
C THR A 247 5.89 -1.42 22.56
N THR A 248 5.10 -0.35 22.45
CA THR A 248 5.53 1.04 22.68
C THR A 248 4.86 1.67 23.90
N GLY A 249 3.72 1.15 24.33
CA GLY A 249 2.86 1.74 25.37
C GLY A 249 2.11 3.00 24.91
N GLN A 250 2.13 3.30 23.61
CA GLN A 250 1.52 4.49 23.01
C GLN A 250 0.25 4.12 22.21
N PRO A 251 -0.68 5.07 22.00
CA PRO A 251 -1.78 4.89 21.05
C PRO A 251 -1.25 4.54 19.66
N ALA A 252 -1.91 3.63 18.96
CA ALA A 252 -1.60 3.27 17.57
C ALA A 252 -2.07 4.37 16.60
N TYR A 253 -1.41 4.47 15.46
CA TYR A 253 -1.72 5.45 14.42
C TYR A 253 -2.90 5.00 13.55
N ASP A 254 -3.87 5.89 13.34
CA ASP A 254 -4.92 5.71 12.34
C ASP A 254 -4.47 6.29 10.99
N THR A 255 -4.12 5.42 10.05
CA THR A 255 -3.72 5.82 8.70
C THR A 255 -4.88 6.41 7.88
N VAL A 256 -6.12 6.21 8.32
CA VAL A 256 -7.36 6.70 7.70
C VAL A 256 -8.12 7.67 8.60
N ASN A 257 -7.39 8.37 9.47
CA ASN A 257 -7.94 9.36 10.39
C ASN A 257 -8.70 10.48 9.67
N LYS A 258 -9.46 11.28 10.43
CA LYS A 258 -10.33 12.33 9.88
C LYS A 258 -9.58 13.38 9.04
N TRP A 259 -8.27 13.56 9.21
CA TRP A 259 -7.43 14.50 8.46
C TRP A 259 -6.73 13.86 7.24
N ASN A 260 -7.01 12.58 6.98
CA ASN A 260 -6.48 11.83 5.86
C ASN A 260 -7.55 10.90 5.24
N ALA A 261 -8.80 11.32 5.22
CA ALA A 261 -9.92 10.53 4.74
C ALA A 261 -10.75 11.26 3.69
N GLY A 262 -11.21 10.53 2.67
CA GLY A 262 -12.07 11.06 1.63
C GLY A 262 -11.34 11.99 0.67
N THR A 263 -12.06 12.42 -0.35
CA THR A 263 -11.64 13.50 -1.25
C THR A 263 -12.09 14.86 -0.74
N ALA A 264 -13.14 14.96 0.07
CA ALA A 264 -13.60 16.24 0.61
C ALA A 264 -12.67 16.75 1.73
N CYS A 265 -12.32 18.03 1.68
CA CYS A 265 -11.55 18.71 2.72
C CYS A 265 -12.23 20.01 3.15
N THR A 266 -12.48 20.15 4.45
CA THR A 266 -13.01 21.37 5.08
C THR A 266 -11.97 21.89 6.07
N PRO A 267 -11.27 23.00 5.75
CA PRO A 267 -10.25 23.57 6.62
C PRO A 267 -10.75 23.78 8.05
N GLY A 268 -9.91 23.42 9.02
CA GLY A 268 -10.21 23.46 10.45
C GLY A 268 -11.17 22.37 10.95
N GLN A 269 -11.64 21.46 10.09
CA GLN A 269 -12.60 20.42 10.48
C GLN A 269 -12.15 19.00 10.14
N PHE A 270 -11.93 18.69 8.86
CA PHE A 270 -11.60 17.34 8.39
C PHE A 270 -11.05 17.34 6.95
N GLY A 271 -10.57 16.18 6.52
CA GLY A 271 -10.04 15.88 5.21
C GLY A 271 -8.57 16.26 5.08
N GLY A 272 -8.06 16.18 3.84
CA GLY A 272 -6.63 16.29 3.55
C GLY A 272 -6.08 14.99 2.98
N ALA A 273 -4.88 15.05 2.41
CA ALA A 273 -4.20 13.92 1.79
C ALA A 273 -2.72 13.94 2.20
N MET A 274 -2.44 13.50 3.42
CA MET A 274 -1.07 13.41 3.93
C MET A 274 -0.32 12.33 3.18
N HIS A 275 -0.89 11.13 3.18
CA HIS A 275 -0.33 9.94 2.56
C HIS A 275 -1.45 9.07 2.00
N LEU A 276 -1.07 8.06 1.22
CA LEU A 276 -1.96 7.06 0.62
C LEU A 276 -2.73 6.29 1.70
N THR A 277 -3.98 5.97 1.42
CA THR A 277 -4.93 5.29 2.32
C THR A 277 -5.62 4.09 1.70
N SER A 278 -5.58 3.94 0.37
CA SER A 278 -6.10 2.74 -0.28
C SER A 278 -5.26 1.54 0.14
N GLY A 279 -5.92 0.47 0.60
CA GLY A 279 -5.26 -0.72 1.14
C GLY A 279 -4.11 -1.33 0.31
N PRO A 280 -4.19 -1.43 -1.04
CA PRO A 280 -3.08 -1.95 -1.85
C PRO A 280 -1.94 -0.95 -2.05
N ASN A 281 -2.05 0.30 -1.60
CA ASN A 281 -1.09 1.36 -1.85
C ASN A 281 0.05 1.41 -0.81
N THR A 282 0.54 0.25 -0.36
CA THR A 282 1.64 0.15 0.61
C THR A 282 3.00 0.04 -0.08
N LEU A 283 4.07 0.37 0.67
CA LEU A 283 5.44 0.23 0.16
C LEU A 283 5.83 -1.26 0.02
N SER A 284 5.39 -2.09 0.96
CA SER A 284 5.57 -3.55 0.89
C SER A 284 4.92 -4.16 -0.37
N ALA A 285 3.76 -3.66 -0.80
CA ALA A 285 3.09 -4.10 -2.02
C ALA A 285 3.89 -3.74 -3.28
N GLU A 286 4.53 -2.56 -3.32
CA GLU A 286 5.42 -2.14 -4.41
C GLU A 286 6.61 -3.11 -4.55
N VAL A 287 7.28 -3.43 -3.43
CA VAL A 287 8.40 -4.38 -3.38
C VAL A 287 7.96 -5.78 -3.83
N TYR A 288 6.81 -6.24 -3.34
CA TYR A 288 6.19 -7.51 -3.74
C TYR A 288 5.95 -7.56 -5.25
N LEU A 289 5.34 -6.52 -5.85
CA LEU A 289 4.98 -6.48 -7.26
C LEU A 289 6.22 -6.57 -8.15
N ALA A 290 7.24 -5.77 -7.84
CA ALA A 290 8.50 -5.78 -8.59
C ALA A 290 9.20 -7.14 -8.53
N ALA A 291 9.19 -7.81 -7.37
CA ALA A 291 9.79 -9.13 -7.21
C ALA A 291 9.00 -10.23 -7.93
N ALA A 292 7.68 -10.26 -7.76
CA ALA A 292 6.81 -11.25 -8.40
C ALA A 292 6.88 -11.17 -9.94
N ALA A 293 7.05 -9.96 -10.48
CA ALA A 293 7.23 -9.72 -11.91
C ALA A 293 8.49 -10.36 -12.50
N THR A 294 9.48 -10.75 -11.69
CA THR A 294 10.74 -11.31 -12.20
C THR A 294 10.64 -12.77 -12.64
N ILE A 295 9.55 -13.48 -12.31
CA ILE A 295 9.33 -14.84 -12.77
C ILE A 295 8.86 -14.82 -14.23
N MET A 296 9.69 -15.37 -15.12
CA MET A 296 9.33 -15.54 -16.53
C MET A 296 8.13 -16.47 -16.68
N ARG A 297 7.11 -16.03 -17.43
CA ARG A 297 5.90 -16.81 -17.74
C ARG A 297 5.92 -17.30 -19.20
N PRO A 298 5.07 -18.26 -19.59
CA PRO A 298 5.05 -18.73 -20.98
C PRO A 298 4.65 -17.59 -21.91
N LEU A 299 5.26 -17.52 -23.09
CA LEU A 299 4.98 -16.45 -24.06
C LEU A 299 3.49 -16.34 -24.43
N SER A 300 2.73 -17.44 -24.44
CA SER A 300 1.29 -17.41 -24.67
C SER A 300 0.50 -16.62 -23.62
N SER A 301 1.08 -16.42 -22.45
CA SER A 301 0.48 -15.77 -21.29
C SER A 301 1.20 -14.48 -20.89
N SER A 302 2.12 -13.97 -21.71
CA SER A 302 2.93 -12.79 -21.40
C SER A 302 3.02 -11.80 -22.57
N GLN A 303 2.02 -11.78 -23.46
CA GLN A 303 1.99 -10.89 -24.64
C GLN A 303 1.51 -9.48 -24.32
N SER A 304 0.86 -9.29 -23.18
CA SER A 304 0.31 -8.01 -22.75
C SER A 304 0.30 -7.91 -21.22
N PRO A 305 0.21 -6.69 -20.66
CA PRO A 305 0.05 -6.49 -19.22
C PRO A 305 -1.06 -7.34 -18.61
N GLN A 306 -2.22 -7.40 -19.27
CA GLN A 306 -3.38 -8.12 -18.75
C GLN A 306 -3.25 -9.65 -18.84
N SER A 307 -2.62 -10.19 -19.90
CA SER A 307 -2.39 -11.64 -19.98
C SER A 307 -1.33 -12.08 -18.96
N LEU A 308 -0.27 -11.29 -18.78
CA LEU A 308 0.79 -11.57 -17.82
C LEU A 308 0.27 -11.59 -16.38
N ILE A 309 -0.44 -10.56 -15.95
CA ILE A 309 -0.97 -10.51 -14.58
C ILE A 309 -1.99 -11.62 -14.31
N CYS A 310 -2.78 -12.04 -15.30
CA CYS A 310 -3.69 -13.18 -15.15
C CYS A 310 -2.94 -14.51 -14.89
N CYS A 311 -1.77 -14.68 -15.50
CA CYS A 311 -0.95 -15.88 -15.35
C CYS A 311 -0.07 -15.84 -14.10
N ALA A 312 0.51 -14.68 -13.81
CA ALA A 312 1.43 -14.49 -12.70
C ALA A 312 0.72 -14.22 -11.36
N GLN A 313 -0.56 -13.84 -11.37
CA GLN A 313 -1.40 -13.58 -10.20
C GLN A 313 -0.80 -12.58 -9.19
N TYR A 314 0.11 -11.71 -9.63
CA TYR A 314 0.55 -10.57 -8.83
C TYR A 314 -0.52 -9.48 -8.85
N GLY A 315 -0.69 -8.73 -7.75
CA GLY A 315 -1.49 -7.50 -7.74
C GLY A 315 -2.96 -7.68 -8.18
N GLN A 316 -3.54 -6.62 -8.77
CA GLN A 316 -4.93 -6.59 -9.19
C GLN A 316 -5.09 -6.25 -10.68
N ASN A 317 -5.91 -7.04 -11.37
CA ASN A 317 -6.26 -6.86 -12.78
C ASN A 317 -6.99 -5.53 -13.01
N TYR A 318 -6.82 -4.95 -14.20
CA TYR A 318 -7.51 -3.73 -14.65
C TYR A 318 -7.22 -2.44 -13.85
N ARG A 319 -6.24 -2.44 -12.94
CA ARG A 319 -5.53 -1.20 -12.55
C ARG A 319 -4.62 -0.74 -13.70
N ASN A 320 -4.24 0.53 -13.73
CA ASN A 320 -3.14 1.01 -14.57
C ASN A 320 -1.81 0.53 -14.00
N SER A 321 -1.62 0.61 -12.68
CA SER A 321 -0.35 0.31 -12.02
C SER A 321 0.07 -1.15 -12.16
N ASP A 322 -0.65 -2.09 -11.55
CA ASP A 322 -0.11 -3.43 -11.29
C ASP A 322 0.21 -4.20 -12.58
N PRO A 323 -0.70 -4.26 -13.59
CA PRO A 323 -0.37 -4.90 -14.86
C PRO A 323 0.79 -4.21 -15.57
N HIS A 324 0.87 -2.88 -15.53
CA HIS A 324 1.91 -2.11 -16.22
C HIS A 324 3.28 -2.28 -15.56
N ILE A 325 3.36 -2.10 -14.24
CA ILE A 325 4.57 -2.32 -13.44
C ILE A 325 5.07 -3.73 -13.67
N GLY A 326 4.20 -4.72 -13.52
CA GLY A 326 4.60 -6.11 -13.66
C GLY A 326 5.08 -6.45 -15.07
N PHE A 327 4.44 -5.91 -16.12
CA PHE A 327 4.89 -6.12 -17.50
C PHE A 327 6.21 -5.42 -17.83
N ALA A 328 6.35 -4.15 -17.43
CA ALA A 328 7.57 -3.39 -17.68
C ALA A 328 8.77 -3.95 -16.91
N ALA A 329 8.59 -4.29 -15.62
CA ALA A 329 9.62 -4.91 -14.80
C ALA A 329 9.99 -6.31 -15.31
N ASN A 330 9.02 -7.12 -15.75
CA ASN A 330 9.28 -8.42 -16.36
C ASN A 330 10.12 -8.28 -17.63
N GLY A 331 9.86 -7.27 -18.47
CA GLY A 331 10.66 -6.97 -19.65
C GLY A 331 12.14 -6.68 -19.32
N VAL A 332 12.41 -5.92 -18.25
CA VAL A 332 13.79 -5.69 -17.77
C VAL A 332 14.41 -6.98 -17.24
N ALA A 333 13.63 -7.81 -16.54
CA ALA A 333 14.09 -9.05 -15.93
C ALA A 333 14.42 -10.18 -16.93
N VAL A 334 14.14 -10.01 -18.23
CA VAL A 334 14.52 -10.97 -19.29
C VAL A 334 16.04 -11.13 -19.38
N GLU A 335 16.78 -10.04 -19.19
CA GLU A 335 18.25 -9.97 -19.33
C GLU A 335 18.95 -9.53 -18.05
N ASN A 336 18.20 -9.36 -16.96
CA ASN A 336 18.71 -8.82 -15.70
C ASN A 336 18.07 -9.48 -14.48
N ARG A 337 18.77 -9.43 -13.35
CA ARG A 337 18.13 -9.37 -12.03
C ARG A 337 17.81 -7.92 -11.71
N ILE A 338 16.72 -7.68 -11.00
CA ILE A 338 16.28 -6.32 -10.66
C ILE A 338 16.06 -6.15 -9.16
N SER A 339 16.22 -4.93 -8.68
CA SER A 339 15.74 -4.49 -7.37
C SER A 339 15.11 -3.11 -7.53
N LEU A 340 14.24 -2.69 -6.62
CA LEU A 340 13.72 -1.32 -6.66
C LEU A 340 14.85 -0.33 -6.32
N THR A 341 14.91 0.78 -7.04
CA THR A 341 15.96 1.79 -6.86
C THR A 341 15.74 2.58 -5.58
N ASN A 342 16.77 2.67 -4.73
CA ASN A 342 16.74 3.48 -3.53
C ASN A 342 16.81 4.99 -3.86
N PRO A 343 16.03 5.87 -3.18
CA PRO A 343 14.98 5.58 -2.21
C PRO A 343 13.71 4.99 -2.85
N ILE A 344 13.26 3.84 -2.33
CA ILE A 344 12.09 3.12 -2.82
C ILE A 344 10.82 3.90 -2.43
N ALA A 345 10.03 4.27 -3.43
CA ALA A 345 8.66 4.77 -3.29
C ALA A 345 8.04 4.93 -4.68
N LEU A 346 6.77 5.32 -4.67
CA LEU A 346 6.03 5.78 -5.83
C LEU A 346 6.02 7.31 -5.85
N TYR A 347 6.44 7.87 -6.98
CA TYR A 347 6.64 9.30 -7.11
C TYR A 347 5.74 9.90 -8.19
N LEU A 348 5.04 10.97 -7.83
CA LEU A 348 4.35 11.83 -8.78
C LEU A 348 5.38 12.37 -9.79
N GLN A 349 5.03 12.32 -11.07
CA GLN A 349 5.69 13.04 -12.13
C GLN A 349 4.81 14.23 -12.50
N GLN A 350 5.36 15.43 -12.34
CA GLN A 350 4.58 16.65 -12.49
C GLN A 350 4.18 16.93 -13.95
N PRO A 351 3.23 17.86 -14.20
CA PRO A 351 2.89 18.27 -15.56
C PRO A 351 4.10 18.79 -16.32
N THR A 352 4.24 18.35 -17.58
CA THR A 352 5.36 18.76 -18.44
C THR A 352 5.07 20.03 -19.24
N ASN A 353 3.79 20.41 -19.39
CA ASN A 353 3.37 21.57 -20.18
C ASN A 353 2.37 22.48 -19.44
N PHE A 354 2.87 23.34 -18.57
CA PHE A 354 2.06 24.37 -17.93
C PHE A 354 1.59 25.48 -18.88
N SER A 355 2.20 25.64 -20.06
CA SER A 355 1.81 26.70 -20.99
C SER A 355 0.38 26.54 -21.52
N ALA A 356 -0.16 25.31 -21.47
CA ALA A 356 -1.53 24.98 -21.85
C ALA A 356 -2.57 25.26 -20.74
N TRP A 357 -2.12 25.66 -19.55
CA TRP A 357 -2.97 25.96 -18.42
C TRP A 357 -3.27 27.46 -18.43
N LYS A 358 -4.55 27.83 -18.50
CA LYS A 358 -4.99 29.21 -18.70
C LYS A 358 -6.08 29.58 -17.73
N GLY A 359 -5.91 30.70 -17.03
CA GLY A 359 -6.98 31.35 -16.29
C GLY A 359 -8.03 31.98 -17.23
N PRO A 360 -9.12 32.52 -16.68
CA PRO A 360 -10.27 33.01 -17.46
C PRO A 360 -9.96 34.16 -18.43
N GLN A 361 -8.87 34.90 -18.22
CA GLN A 361 -8.40 35.97 -19.10
C GLN A 361 -7.16 35.55 -19.92
N GLY A 362 -6.89 34.24 -20.02
CA GLY A 362 -5.73 33.69 -20.72
C GLY A 362 -4.40 33.81 -19.96
N GLN A 363 -4.43 34.26 -18.70
CA GLN A 363 -3.24 34.41 -17.87
C GLN A 363 -2.61 33.06 -17.50
N ASP A 364 -1.30 33.05 -17.29
CA ASP A 364 -0.57 31.88 -16.78
C ASP A 364 -0.97 31.58 -15.33
N VAL A 365 -1.21 30.31 -15.06
CA VAL A 365 -1.63 29.78 -13.75
C VAL A 365 -0.63 28.76 -13.19
N SER A 366 0.52 28.57 -13.85
CA SER A 366 1.59 27.66 -13.41
C SER A 366 2.05 27.92 -11.97
N GLN A 367 2.06 29.18 -11.55
CA GLN A 367 2.41 29.64 -10.20
C GLN A 367 1.54 29.05 -9.08
N TYR A 368 0.36 28.50 -9.38
CA TYR A 368 -0.52 27.87 -8.40
C TYR A 368 -0.20 26.39 -8.16
N TRP A 369 0.68 25.79 -8.96
CA TRP A 369 1.21 24.46 -8.74
C TRP A 369 2.47 24.52 -7.87
N ARG A 370 2.50 23.77 -6.77
CA ARG A 370 3.66 23.67 -5.90
C ARG A 370 3.92 22.22 -5.48
N ILE A 371 5.19 21.85 -5.46
CA ILE A 371 5.65 20.63 -4.79
C ILE A 371 5.80 20.96 -3.31
N THR A 372 5.10 20.23 -2.44
CA THR A 372 5.15 20.43 -0.98
C THR A 372 6.02 19.40 -0.28
N ARG A 373 6.14 18.18 -0.85
CA ARG A 373 7.01 17.11 -0.34
C ARG A 373 7.70 16.38 -1.50
N GLY A 374 8.98 16.08 -1.32
CA GLY A 374 9.84 15.53 -2.36
C GLY A 374 10.46 16.58 -3.28
N THR A 375 11.09 16.14 -4.37
CA THR A 375 11.87 17.00 -5.26
C THR A 375 11.70 16.59 -6.73
N ALA A 376 11.58 17.56 -7.63
CA ALA A 376 11.57 17.32 -9.07
C ALA A 376 12.96 16.93 -9.60
N LYS A 377 13.00 16.03 -10.59
CA LYS A 377 14.20 15.60 -11.33
C LYS A 377 15.40 15.23 -10.45
N SER A 378 15.15 14.66 -9.27
CA SER A 378 16.20 14.32 -8.30
C SER A 378 16.64 12.85 -8.35
N ALA A 379 15.90 11.98 -9.05
CA ALA A 379 16.30 10.60 -9.22
C ALA A 379 17.52 10.48 -10.15
N VAL A 380 18.26 9.37 -10.02
CA VAL A 380 19.46 9.08 -10.82
C VAL A 380 19.15 9.03 -12.33
N ASN A 381 17.97 8.57 -12.71
CA ASN A 381 17.50 8.54 -14.11
C ASN A 381 16.81 9.85 -14.56
N GLY A 382 16.87 10.91 -13.74
CA GLY A 382 16.27 12.21 -14.03
C GLY A 382 14.76 12.31 -13.82
N SER A 383 14.10 11.26 -13.31
CA SER A 383 12.68 11.31 -12.92
C SER A 383 12.45 12.13 -11.66
N ASP A 384 11.20 12.55 -11.46
CA ASP A 384 10.76 13.25 -10.26
C ASP A 384 10.70 12.28 -9.07
N GLN A 385 11.08 12.77 -7.88
CA GLN A 385 10.84 12.12 -6.60
C GLN A 385 9.87 12.96 -5.76
N ILE A 386 8.71 13.29 -6.34
CA ILE A 386 7.66 14.09 -5.69
C ILE A 386 6.71 13.17 -4.95
N LEU A 387 6.45 13.49 -3.68
CA LEU A 387 5.54 12.72 -2.81
C LEU A 387 4.21 13.45 -2.60
N GLN A 388 4.23 14.78 -2.61
CA GLN A 388 3.02 15.59 -2.48
C GLN A 388 3.14 16.87 -3.32
N ALA A 389 2.05 17.20 -4.01
CA ALA A 389 1.91 18.44 -4.76
C ALA A 389 0.54 19.08 -4.50
N VAL A 390 0.47 20.40 -4.60
CA VAL A 390 -0.74 21.19 -4.39
C VAL A 390 -0.97 22.08 -5.59
N PHE A 391 -2.22 22.11 -6.08
CA PHE A 391 -2.72 23.14 -6.99
C PHE A 391 -3.74 24.00 -6.24
N GLU A 392 -3.41 25.26 -5.96
CA GLU A 392 -4.22 26.14 -5.11
C GLU A 392 -4.39 27.54 -5.72
N VAL A 393 -5.65 27.95 -5.95
CA VAL A 393 -6.01 29.28 -6.43
C VAL A 393 -6.55 30.12 -5.26
N PRO A 394 -5.77 31.10 -4.75
CA PRO A 394 -6.15 31.88 -3.59
C PRO A 394 -7.36 32.78 -3.88
N ALA A 395 -8.11 33.15 -2.84
CA ALA A 395 -9.27 34.07 -2.95
C ALA A 395 -8.91 35.37 -3.68
N SER A 396 -7.71 35.89 -3.43
CA SER A 396 -7.20 37.12 -4.05
C SER A 396 -7.01 37.05 -5.56
N ALA A 397 -7.00 35.85 -6.16
CA ALA A 397 -6.92 35.70 -7.62
C ALA A 397 -8.21 36.14 -8.32
N GLY A 398 -9.36 36.16 -7.63
CA GLY A 398 -10.65 36.57 -8.18
C GLY A 398 -11.33 35.52 -9.08
N PHE A 399 -10.79 34.31 -9.14
CA PHE A 399 -11.36 33.15 -9.85
C PHE A 399 -11.03 31.85 -9.09
N SER A 400 -11.63 30.73 -9.51
CA SER A 400 -11.49 29.39 -8.94
C SER A 400 -10.72 28.45 -9.87
N ILE A 401 -10.47 27.20 -9.46
CA ILE A 401 -9.92 26.17 -10.34
C ILE A 401 -10.90 25.87 -11.49
N ASN A 402 -12.22 25.94 -11.24
CA ASN A 402 -13.25 25.68 -12.26
C ASN A 402 -13.21 26.69 -13.42
N ASP A 403 -12.67 27.89 -13.20
CA ASP A 403 -12.50 28.92 -14.25
C ASP A 403 -11.25 28.69 -15.12
N ILE A 404 -10.43 27.69 -14.80
CA ILE A 404 -9.20 27.36 -15.52
C ILE A 404 -9.50 26.39 -16.66
N THR A 405 -8.77 26.56 -17.76
CA THR A 405 -8.72 25.55 -18.83
C THR A 405 -7.33 24.92 -18.92
N ILE A 406 -7.29 23.63 -19.24
CA ILE A 406 -6.08 22.88 -19.56
C ILE A 406 -6.27 22.30 -20.96
N ASN A 407 -5.41 22.68 -21.91
CA ASN A 407 -5.58 22.32 -23.33
C ASN A 407 -6.97 22.72 -23.88
N GLY A 408 -7.54 23.82 -23.39
CA GLY A 408 -8.88 24.30 -23.76
C GLY A 408 -10.05 23.57 -23.10
N GLN A 409 -9.81 22.53 -22.28
CA GLN A 409 -10.84 21.86 -21.49
C GLN A 409 -10.99 22.53 -20.12
N ALA A 410 -12.22 22.87 -19.74
CA ALA A 410 -12.54 23.40 -18.41
C ALA A 410 -12.25 22.36 -17.31
N VAL A 411 -11.74 22.82 -16.17
CA VAL A 411 -11.41 21.95 -15.03
C VAL A 411 -12.62 21.79 -14.11
N ASP A 412 -13.63 21.04 -14.59
CA ASP A 412 -14.83 20.74 -13.80
C ASP A 412 -14.58 19.66 -12.73
N TYR A 413 -13.61 18.78 -12.99
CA TYR A 413 -13.24 17.65 -12.13
C TYR A 413 -11.72 17.50 -12.05
N VAL A 414 -11.22 16.89 -10.97
CA VAL A 414 -9.77 16.68 -10.74
C VAL A 414 -9.12 15.87 -11.86
N TRP A 415 -9.88 15.00 -12.53
CA TRP A 415 -9.44 14.22 -13.70
C TRP A 415 -8.73 15.06 -14.78
N VAL A 416 -9.16 16.29 -15.04
CA VAL A 416 -8.55 17.15 -16.07
C VAL A 416 -7.09 17.47 -15.73
N ILE A 417 -6.82 17.68 -14.44
CA ILE A 417 -5.47 17.86 -13.90
C ILE A 417 -4.72 16.52 -13.83
N ALA A 418 -5.37 15.47 -13.32
CA ALA A 418 -4.75 14.15 -13.14
C ALA A 418 -4.20 13.55 -14.45
N GLN A 419 -4.85 13.82 -15.60
CA GLN A 419 -4.36 13.42 -16.92
C GLN A 419 -3.04 14.09 -17.33
N GLN A 420 -2.66 15.19 -16.68
CA GLN A 420 -1.39 15.88 -16.91
C GLN A 420 -0.26 15.33 -16.01
N LEU A 421 -0.58 14.42 -15.09
CA LEU A 421 0.35 13.82 -14.15
C LEU A 421 0.70 12.39 -14.59
N LEU A 422 1.83 11.88 -14.11
CA LEU A 422 2.09 10.45 -14.05
C LEU A 422 2.43 10.07 -12.61
N VAL A 423 2.43 8.78 -12.32
CA VAL A 423 3.13 8.19 -11.16
C VAL A 423 4.20 7.28 -11.72
N GLY A 424 5.31 7.12 -11.01
CA GLY A 424 6.31 6.13 -11.40
C GLY A 424 7.16 5.61 -10.26
N LEU A 425 7.82 4.49 -10.55
CA LEU A 425 8.85 3.87 -9.73
C LEU A 425 10.06 3.54 -10.61
N SER A 426 11.20 3.27 -9.98
CA SER A 426 12.44 2.92 -10.69
C SER A 426 12.97 1.57 -10.23
N VAL A 427 13.57 0.83 -11.17
CA VAL A 427 14.29 -0.42 -10.90
C VAL A 427 15.76 -0.24 -11.25
N THR A 428 16.65 -0.91 -10.53
CA THR A 428 18.08 -0.98 -10.84
C THR A 428 18.44 -2.39 -11.24
N ALA A 429 19.05 -2.52 -12.42
CA ALA A 429 19.29 -3.78 -13.11
C ALA A 429 20.73 -4.25 -12.94
N THR A 430 20.89 -5.55 -12.75
CA THR A 430 22.15 -6.28 -12.75
C THR A 430 22.11 -7.33 -13.87
N PRO A 431 22.98 -7.23 -14.90
CA PRO A 431 22.95 -8.17 -16.02
C PRO A 431 23.13 -9.63 -15.61
N ILE A 432 22.44 -10.54 -16.29
CA ILE A 432 22.61 -12.00 -16.16
C ILE A 432 23.18 -12.60 -17.45
N SER A 433 23.78 -13.78 -17.34
CA SER A 433 24.41 -14.46 -18.48
C SER A 433 23.42 -15.09 -19.47
N SER A 434 22.18 -15.33 -19.03
CA SER A 434 21.13 -15.98 -19.83
C SER A 434 19.76 -15.72 -19.22
N THR A 435 18.74 -15.57 -20.07
CA THR A 435 17.34 -15.42 -19.63
C THR A 435 16.90 -16.60 -18.75
N PRO A 436 16.19 -16.35 -17.63
CA PRO A 436 15.69 -17.42 -16.78
C PRO A 436 14.67 -18.29 -17.53
N PRO A 437 14.60 -19.61 -17.25
CA PRO A 437 13.58 -20.46 -17.85
C PRO A 437 12.18 -20.01 -17.44
N SER A 438 11.22 -20.11 -18.37
CA SER A 438 9.83 -19.82 -18.06
C SER A 438 9.23 -20.84 -17.08
N SER A 439 8.48 -20.35 -16.10
CA SER A 439 7.62 -21.15 -15.23
C SER A 439 6.17 -21.16 -15.73
N PRO A 440 5.37 -22.20 -15.45
CA PRO A 440 3.92 -22.20 -15.69
C PRO A 440 3.21 -21.03 -14.98
N CYS A 441 1.94 -20.79 -15.29
CA CYS A 441 1.12 -19.83 -14.53
C CYS A 441 0.98 -20.26 -13.07
N VAL A 442 0.83 -19.29 -12.17
CA VAL A 442 0.61 -19.53 -10.74
C VAL A 442 -0.67 -20.34 -10.54
N GLN A 443 -0.62 -21.27 -9.60
CA GLN A 443 -1.74 -22.12 -9.22
C GLN A 443 -1.80 -22.25 -7.70
N ASP A 444 -3.01 -22.42 -7.18
CA ASP A 444 -3.21 -22.76 -5.78
C ASP A 444 -2.69 -24.17 -5.51
N ARG A 445 -1.96 -24.32 -4.40
CA ARG A 445 -1.60 -25.62 -3.88
C ARG A 445 -2.81 -26.25 -3.20
N VAL A 446 -3.31 -27.36 -3.73
CA VAL A 446 -4.46 -28.08 -3.17
C VAL A 446 -4.08 -29.25 -2.27
N ASN A 447 -2.82 -29.73 -2.34
CA ASN A 447 -2.30 -30.83 -1.55
C ASN A 447 -1.05 -30.40 -0.80
N GLY A 448 -0.88 -30.82 0.45
CA GLY A 448 0.28 -30.44 1.26
C GLY A 448 0.29 -28.95 1.60
N LEU A 449 -0.88 -28.37 1.90
CA LEU A 449 -0.99 -27.01 2.40
C LEU A 449 -0.18 -26.86 3.68
N GLN A 450 0.65 -25.82 3.70
CA GLN A 450 1.43 -25.41 4.84
C GLN A 450 0.90 -24.06 5.32
N PRO A 451 0.84 -23.82 6.65
CA PRO A 451 0.53 -22.51 7.18
C PRO A 451 1.52 -21.48 6.64
N TRP A 452 1.05 -20.58 5.80
CA TRP A 452 1.79 -19.41 5.35
C TRP A 452 1.63 -18.29 6.37
N PRO A 453 2.70 -17.85 7.07
CA PRO A 453 2.65 -16.63 7.88
C PRO A 453 2.38 -15.40 7.01
N VAL A 454 1.29 -14.67 7.28
CA VAL A 454 0.89 -13.48 6.49
C VAL A 454 1.15 -12.19 7.25
N GLN A 455 0.89 -12.17 8.55
CA GLN A 455 1.06 -10.99 9.38
C GLN A 455 1.30 -11.38 10.84
N LEU A 456 2.20 -10.68 11.51
CA LEU A 456 2.38 -10.77 12.96
C LEU A 456 2.12 -9.41 13.58
N LEU A 457 1.13 -9.32 14.47
CA LEU A 457 0.73 -8.07 15.11
C LEU A 457 0.66 -8.24 16.63
N PRO A 458 1.01 -7.21 17.41
CA PRO A 458 0.55 -7.13 18.79
C PRO A 458 -0.97 -7.33 18.85
N LEU A 459 -1.45 -8.05 19.87
CA LEU A 459 -2.85 -8.50 19.92
C LEU A 459 -3.86 -7.34 19.86
N ASP A 460 -3.54 -6.23 20.50
CA ASP A 460 -4.32 -5.00 20.48
C ASP A 460 -4.42 -4.40 19.07
N LEU A 461 -3.33 -4.41 18.30
CA LEU A 461 -3.33 -3.95 16.91
C LEU A 461 -4.14 -4.86 15.99
N PHE A 462 -4.11 -6.18 16.21
CA PHE A 462 -4.95 -7.13 15.47
C PHE A 462 -6.44 -6.84 15.69
N TYR A 463 -6.90 -6.77 16.94
CA TYR A 463 -8.30 -6.49 17.26
C TYR A 463 -8.72 -5.04 16.93
N GLY A 464 -7.76 -4.11 16.99
CA GLY A 464 -7.93 -2.74 16.55
C GLY A 464 -8.01 -2.58 15.03
N GLN A 465 -7.81 -3.66 14.26
CA GLN A 465 -7.75 -3.67 12.80
C GLN A 465 -6.69 -2.71 12.25
N SER A 466 -5.53 -2.66 12.91
CA SER A 466 -4.41 -1.84 12.46
C SER A 466 -3.99 -2.23 11.04
N PRO A 467 -3.91 -1.28 10.10
CA PRO A 467 -3.49 -1.53 8.73
C PRO A 467 -1.96 -1.59 8.58
N THR A 468 -1.21 -1.66 9.68
CA THR A 468 0.26 -1.66 9.65
C THR A 468 0.82 -2.88 8.92
N ASP A 469 1.75 -2.63 8.00
CA ASP A 469 2.57 -3.62 7.33
C ASP A 469 4.04 -3.62 7.83
N LEU A 470 4.33 -2.81 8.86
CA LEU A 470 5.62 -2.83 9.52
C LEU A 470 5.85 -4.18 10.23
N PRO A 471 7.08 -4.72 10.21
CA PRO A 471 7.47 -5.85 11.04
C PRO A 471 7.13 -5.61 12.52
N ALA A 472 6.72 -6.68 13.21
CA ALA A 472 6.49 -6.69 14.65
C ALA A 472 7.78 -6.35 15.41
N TRP A 473 7.67 -5.41 16.35
CA TRP A 473 8.78 -4.98 17.20
C TRP A 473 8.95 -5.90 18.40
N LEU A 474 9.94 -6.78 18.35
CA LEU A 474 10.23 -7.76 19.40
C LEU A 474 11.35 -7.24 20.32
N ALA A 475 11.02 -6.24 21.15
CA ALA A 475 11.97 -5.65 22.09
C ALA A 475 12.57 -6.68 23.07
N GLN A 476 13.88 -6.62 23.28
CA GLN A 476 14.60 -7.52 24.21
C GLN A 476 14.05 -7.44 25.63
N GLY A 477 13.97 -8.59 26.31
CA GLY A 477 13.52 -8.67 27.70
C GLY A 477 12.02 -8.50 27.91
N THR A 478 11.22 -8.50 26.83
CA THR A 478 9.76 -8.31 26.90
C THR A 478 8.97 -9.61 26.80
N ARG A 479 7.71 -9.57 27.24
CA ARG A 479 6.74 -10.65 27.12
C ARG A 479 5.37 -10.06 26.79
N ASN A 480 4.96 -10.12 25.53
CA ASN A 480 3.75 -9.45 25.03
C ASN A 480 2.84 -10.42 24.24
N PRO A 481 1.51 -10.17 24.23
CA PRO A 481 0.58 -10.95 23.42
C PRO A 481 0.60 -10.51 21.94
N PHE A 482 0.59 -11.49 21.04
CA PHE A 482 0.57 -11.29 19.59
C PHE A 482 -0.48 -12.20 18.93
N ALA A 483 -0.92 -11.79 17.74
CA ALA A 483 -1.64 -12.62 16.79
C ALA A 483 -0.77 -12.84 15.56
N LEU A 484 -0.51 -14.12 15.21
CA LEU A 484 0.03 -14.50 13.91
C LEU A 484 -1.13 -14.92 13.00
N VAL A 485 -1.39 -14.13 11.98
CA VAL A 485 -2.34 -14.46 10.91
C VAL A 485 -1.64 -15.32 9.88
N VAL A 486 -2.29 -16.41 9.47
CA VAL A 486 -1.77 -17.36 8.48
C VAL A 486 -2.82 -17.74 7.44
N GLN A 487 -2.39 -18.34 6.33
CA GLN A 487 -3.27 -19.04 5.39
C GLN A 487 -2.87 -20.50 5.25
N GLY A 488 -3.84 -21.41 5.11
CA GLY A 488 -3.56 -22.82 4.86
C GLY A 488 -3.22 -23.65 6.10
N ALA A 489 -3.54 -23.15 7.30
CA ALA A 489 -3.41 -23.94 8.52
C ALA A 489 -4.50 -25.01 8.63
N ASP A 490 -4.14 -26.17 9.17
CA ASP A 490 -5.08 -27.25 9.46
C ASP A 490 -6.12 -26.77 10.47
N LEU A 491 -7.41 -26.82 10.10
CA LEU A 491 -8.52 -26.41 10.94
C LEU A 491 -8.69 -27.27 12.20
N LYS A 492 -8.01 -28.42 12.29
CA LYS A 492 -7.95 -29.26 13.51
C LYS A 492 -6.87 -28.81 14.48
N THR A 493 -6.11 -27.77 14.16
CA THR A 493 -5.09 -27.22 15.06
C THR A 493 -5.72 -26.72 16.35
N THR A 494 -5.01 -26.90 17.45
CA THR A 494 -5.39 -26.43 18.79
C THR A 494 -4.23 -25.66 19.38
N ALA A 495 -4.44 -24.91 20.46
CA ALA A 495 -3.34 -24.25 21.17
C ALA A 495 -2.23 -25.23 21.61
N ALA A 496 -2.59 -26.47 21.97
CA ALA A 496 -1.65 -27.49 22.42
C ALA A 496 -0.87 -28.16 21.26
N THR A 497 -1.42 -28.15 20.05
CA THR A 497 -0.82 -28.79 18.87
C THR A 497 -0.20 -27.79 17.89
N ALA A 498 -0.45 -26.50 18.08
CA ALA A 498 0.16 -25.43 17.30
C ALA A 498 1.68 -25.38 17.54
N ARG A 499 2.44 -25.27 16.46
CA ARG A 499 3.91 -25.22 16.50
C ARG A 499 4.38 -23.99 15.75
N ILE A 500 4.84 -22.99 16.50
CA ILE A 500 5.41 -21.75 15.98
C ILE A 500 6.90 -21.76 16.27
N GLN A 501 7.70 -21.42 15.26
CA GLN A 501 9.15 -21.35 15.39
C GLN A 501 9.64 -19.98 14.91
N PHE A 502 10.72 -19.52 15.53
CA PHE A 502 11.46 -18.32 15.13
C PHE A 502 12.90 -18.70 14.84
N SER A 503 13.52 -18.06 13.84
CA SER A 503 14.94 -18.29 13.53
C SER A 503 15.87 -17.76 14.63
N ASN A 504 15.41 -16.80 15.42
CA ASN A 504 16.14 -16.28 16.56
C ASN A 504 15.88 -17.14 17.82
N PRO A 505 16.89 -17.83 18.38
CA PRO A 505 16.70 -18.69 19.54
C PRO A 505 16.34 -17.93 20.83
N GLY A 506 16.56 -16.61 20.85
CA GLY A 506 16.13 -15.72 21.92
C GLY A 506 14.64 -15.35 21.85
N VAL A 507 13.91 -15.76 20.82
CA VAL A 507 12.48 -15.48 20.64
C VAL A 507 11.69 -16.79 20.73
N THR A 508 10.74 -16.85 21.64
CA THR A 508 9.89 -18.02 21.85
C THR A 508 8.42 -17.61 21.94
N ALA A 509 7.51 -18.52 21.58
CA ALA A 509 6.08 -18.30 21.70
C ALA A 509 5.38 -19.44 22.42
N GLN A 510 4.36 -19.08 23.20
CA GLN A 510 3.37 -20.00 23.74
C GLN A 510 2.01 -19.67 23.12
N VAL A 511 1.49 -20.56 22.27
CA VAL A 511 0.15 -20.40 21.69
C VAL A 511 -0.90 -20.61 22.77
N THR A 512 -1.79 -19.64 22.92
CA THR A 512 -2.88 -19.66 23.90
C THR A 512 -4.21 -19.98 23.24
N GLN A 513 -4.38 -19.63 21.97
CA GLN A 513 -5.60 -19.90 21.21
C GLN A 513 -5.31 -20.03 19.72
N PHE A 514 -6.00 -20.95 19.06
CA PHE A 514 -6.08 -21.04 17.61
C PHE A 514 -7.43 -20.47 17.15
N LEU A 515 -7.40 -19.64 16.10
CA LEU A 515 -8.54 -19.04 15.45
C LEU A 515 -8.73 -19.74 14.09
N PRO A 516 -9.73 -20.61 13.91
CA PRO A 516 -10.02 -21.23 12.61
C PRO A 516 -10.53 -20.21 11.58
N ASP A 517 -11.01 -19.06 12.06
CA ASP A 517 -11.34 -17.88 11.29
C ASP A 517 -10.74 -16.66 12.00
N ALA A 518 -9.69 -16.07 11.44
CA ALA A 518 -8.94 -14.99 12.08
C ALA A 518 -9.59 -13.62 11.86
N SER A 519 -10.91 -13.50 12.04
CA SER A 519 -11.56 -12.20 12.00
C SER A 519 -11.30 -11.42 13.29
N ALA A 520 -10.86 -10.17 13.13
CA ALA A 520 -10.63 -9.24 14.23
C ALA A 520 -11.93 -8.68 14.84
N ILE A 521 -13.05 -8.72 14.11
CA ILE A 521 -14.34 -8.20 14.59
C ILE A 521 -15.16 -9.35 15.18
N PRO A 522 -15.56 -9.27 16.47
CA PRO A 522 -16.38 -10.31 17.09
C PRO A 522 -17.70 -10.54 16.33
N GLY A 523 -18.04 -11.82 16.13
CA GLY A 523 -19.26 -12.23 15.42
C GLY A 523 -19.15 -12.27 13.89
N GLN A 524 -18.04 -11.81 13.30
CA GLN A 524 -17.73 -12.09 11.90
C GLN A 524 -17.14 -13.50 11.78
N THR A 525 -17.57 -14.24 10.75
CA THR A 525 -17.17 -15.64 10.50
C THR A 525 -16.50 -15.83 9.14
N ASN A 526 -16.01 -14.75 8.53
CA ASN A 526 -15.25 -14.80 7.29
C ASN A 526 -14.07 -13.83 7.35
N SER A 527 -12.88 -14.39 7.43
CA SER A 527 -11.58 -13.70 7.43
C SER A 527 -10.84 -13.82 6.08
N GLY A 528 -11.57 -14.11 5.01
CA GLY A 528 -10.99 -14.34 3.69
C GLY A 528 -10.17 -15.63 3.60
N GLY A 529 -10.49 -16.63 4.44
CA GLY A 529 -9.80 -17.91 4.48
C GLY A 529 -8.51 -17.91 5.31
N THR A 530 -8.31 -16.93 6.18
CA THR A 530 -7.17 -16.87 7.10
C THR A 530 -7.46 -17.58 8.42
N GLN A 531 -6.41 -18.08 9.05
CA GLN A 531 -6.43 -18.66 10.40
C GLN A 531 -5.48 -17.84 11.28
N GLY A 532 -5.56 -18.01 12.59
CA GLY A 532 -4.81 -17.18 13.53
C GLY A 532 -4.26 -17.97 14.71
N TYR A 533 -3.09 -17.57 15.19
CA TYR A 533 -2.52 -18.04 16.45
C TYR A 533 -2.41 -16.85 17.40
N ILE A 534 -3.24 -16.82 18.43
CA ILE A 534 -3.01 -15.91 19.56
C ILE A 534 -1.97 -16.57 20.45
N MET A 535 -0.91 -15.84 20.75
CA MET A 535 0.23 -16.35 21.50
C MET A 535 0.85 -15.29 22.37
N THR A 536 1.56 -15.72 23.41
CA THR A 536 2.49 -14.84 24.12
C THR A 536 3.89 -15.05 23.57
N ILE A 537 4.51 -14.00 23.05
CA ILE A 537 5.91 -14.01 22.59
C ILE A 537 6.78 -13.51 23.75
N THR A 538 7.84 -14.25 24.05
CA THR A 538 8.87 -13.87 25.02
C THR A 538 10.20 -13.67 24.30
N VAL A 539 10.81 -12.50 24.52
CA VAL A 539 12.10 -12.13 23.92
C VAL A 539 13.15 -12.08 25.03
N ALA A 540 14.20 -12.86 24.91
CA ALA A 540 15.29 -12.89 25.88
C ALA A 540 15.99 -11.51 25.93
N PRO A 541 16.51 -11.08 27.11
CA PRO A 541 17.27 -9.83 27.24
C PRO A 541 18.51 -9.76 26.33
N ASN A 542 19.02 -10.90 25.88
CA ASN A 542 20.19 -11.04 25.01
C ASN A 542 19.85 -11.59 23.62
N ALA A 543 18.58 -11.56 23.20
CA ALA A 543 18.18 -11.97 21.85
C ALA A 543 18.94 -11.12 20.81
N ALA A 544 19.55 -11.75 19.81
CA ALA A 544 20.34 -11.01 18.82
C ALA A 544 19.46 -10.03 18.02
N PRO A 545 19.86 -8.75 17.82
CA PRO A 545 19.16 -7.83 16.95
C PRO A 545 19.12 -8.30 15.48
N GLY A 546 18.13 -7.83 14.74
CA GLY A 546 17.93 -8.10 13.32
C GLY A 546 16.56 -8.72 13.00
N LEU A 547 16.35 -8.99 11.71
CA LEU A 547 15.13 -9.65 11.23
C LEU A 547 14.94 -11.01 11.89
N VAL A 548 13.70 -11.30 12.27
CA VAL A 548 13.29 -12.59 12.80
C VAL A 548 12.36 -13.22 11.79
N THR A 549 12.83 -14.31 11.18
CA THR A 549 11.98 -15.12 10.31
C THR A 549 11.12 -16.06 11.15
N VAL A 550 9.89 -16.31 10.69
CA VAL A 550 8.87 -17.09 11.40
C VAL A 550 8.35 -18.22 10.52
N ARG A 551 8.00 -19.36 11.13
CA ARG A 551 7.21 -20.40 10.46
C ARG A 551 6.21 -21.02 11.42
N ALA A 552 5.07 -21.44 10.87
CA ALA A 552 4.02 -22.13 11.60
C ALA A 552 3.83 -23.52 10.97
N LEU A 553 3.87 -24.58 11.76
CA LEU A 553 3.77 -25.95 11.28
C LEU A 553 2.41 -26.56 11.66
N ASN A 554 1.78 -27.24 10.70
CA ASN A 554 0.59 -28.05 10.95
C ASN A 554 0.91 -29.20 11.90
N PRO A 555 -0.04 -29.65 12.76
CA PRO A 555 0.20 -30.73 13.71
C PRO A 555 0.68 -32.05 13.09
N GLY A 556 0.30 -32.32 11.85
CA GLY A 556 0.68 -33.55 11.12
C GLY A 556 2.08 -33.53 10.49
N GLU A 557 2.77 -32.38 10.47
CA GLU A 557 4.13 -32.31 9.93
C GLU A 557 5.15 -32.92 10.90
N ALA A 558 6.32 -33.36 10.41
CA ALA A 558 7.38 -33.91 11.26
C ALA A 558 7.86 -32.89 12.32
N ASP A 559 8.54 -33.33 13.37
CA ASP A 559 9.05 -32.41 14.41
C ASP A 559 10.25 -31.58 13.94
N ASN A 560 11.08 -32.17 13.08
CA ASN A 560 12.31 -31.55 12.56
C ASN A 560 12.22 -31.28 11.06
N VAL A 561 11.24 -30.47 10.64
CA VAL A 561 11.07 -30.10 9.23
C VAL A 561 12.23 -29.20 8.78
N SER A 562 12.86 -29.55 7.66
CA SER A 562 13.93 -28.73 7.09
C SER A 562 13.37 -27.41 6.54
N ALA A 563 14.22 -26.38 6.41
CA ALA A 563 13.81 -25.13 5.77
C ALA A 563 13.50 -25.31 4.27
N ALA A 564 13.98 -26.40 3.65
CA ALA A 564 13.65 -26.74 2.27
C ALA A 564 12.24 -27.34 2.17
N ASP A 565 11.84 -28.15 3.14
CA ASP A 565 10.52 -28.79 3.18
C ASP A 565 9.43 -27.81 3.63
N HIS A 566 9.74 -26.93 4.58
CA HIS A 566 8.86 -25.86 5.04
C HIS A 566 9.66 -24.57 5.25
N PRO A 567 9.63 -23.64 4.27
CA PRO A 567 10.37 -22.38 4.30
C PRO A 567 9.97 -21.45 5.44
N TRP A 568 10.92 -20.59 5.82
CA TRP A 568 10.69 -19.50 6.76
C TRP A 568 10.14 -18.27 6.04
N GLU A 569 9.21 -17.56 6.67
CA GLU A 569 8.74 -16.25 6.20
C GLU A 569 9.59 -15.14 6.83
N SER A 570 9.90 -14.09 6.06
CA SER A 570 10.67 -12.93 6.50
C SER A 570 9.78 -11.68 6.58
N GLY A 571 10.33 -10.57 7.07
CA GLY A 571 9.64 -9.27 7.08
C GLY A 571 8.45 -9.13 8.04
N LEU A 572 8.11 -10.16 8.81
CA LEU A 572 7.01 -10.09 9.79
C LEU A 572 7.45 -9.65 11.19
N ALA A 573 8.75 -9.74 11.51
CA ALA A 573 9.26 -9.44 12.83
C ALA A 573 10.74 -9.03 12.81
N LEU A 574 11.14 -8.24 13.80
CA LEU A 574 12.53 -7.93 14.08
C LEU A 574 12.78 -7.80 15.58
N VAL A 575 14.00 -8.12 16.02
CA VAL A 575 14.52 -7.69 17.32
C VAL A 575 15.31 -6.40 17.06
N PRO A 576 14.98 -5.28 17.70
CA PRO A 576 15.64 -4.01 17.43
C PRO A 576 17.07 -3.97 17.96
N SER A 577 17.90 -3.16 17.34
CA SER A 577 19.21 -2.80 17.90
C SER A 577 19.01 -1.82 19.05
N THR A 578 19.70 -2.06 20.17
CA THR A 578 19.69 -1.18 21.36
C THR A 578 20.60 0.02 21.24
#